data_AF-A0A965WSA2-F1
#
_entry.id   AF-A0A965WSA2-F1
#
_cell.length_a   1.000
_cell.length_b   1.000
_cell.length_c   1.000
_cell.angle_alpha   90.00
_cell.angle_beta   90.00
_cell.angle_gamma   90.00
#
_symmetry.space_group_name_H-M   'P 1'
#
loop_
_entity.id
_entity.type
_entity.pdbx_description
1 polymer ?
#
loop_
_entity_poly.entity_id
_entity_poly.type
_entity_poly.pdbx_seq_one_letter_code
_entity_poly.pdbx_strand_id
1 'polypeptide(L)'
;RYICSLFSAVTLFYSLFVLGFAVSYQGTPLENKLGIIRQNVSAEELYDTSGILLEKIHELVPDIKYRYGSLSVKPFALSEMNALLNKSYEITAAKYPFLPVLRSNVKYIVLSEFMTYTHISGVYTYYTGEANININFPDYTLPFTAAHEMSHQRGIAREDEANFMAFLVCIGSENKYIRYSGYLNMFEYVSGALYSADKEAYNKILDKTDLRIRYEMIAYSRFFDKYRESAASEISTAVNDTFLKSQGQEEGTKSYGKVVDLAVAYYKESL
;
A
#
# COMPACT_ATOMS: atom_id res chain seq x y z
N ARG A 1 -8.68 11.74 -43.67
CA ARG A 1 -7.54 12.41 -42.99
C ARG A 1 -7.72 12.43 -41.47
N TYR A 2 -8.73 13.11 -40.92
CA TYR A 2 -8.92 13.21 -39.45
C TYR A 2 -9.13 11.87 -38.74
N ILE A 3 -9.89 10.94 -39.33
CA ILE A 3 -10.09 9.60 -38.76
C ILE A 3 -8.77 8.82 -38.68
N CYS A 4 -7.95 8.86 -39.74
CA CYS A 4 -6.65 8.20 -39.75
C CYS A 4 -5.69 8.82 -38.73
N SER A 5 -5.71 10.15 -38.57
CA SER A 5 -4.92 10.84 -37.55
C SER A 5 -5.35 10.46 -36.12
N LEU A 6 -6.67 10.39 -35.86
CA LEU A 6 -7.20 9.93 -34.58
C LEU A 6 -6.79 8.48 -34.28
N PHE A 7 -6.96 7.59 -35.26
CA PHE A 7 -6.57 6.18 -35.12
C PHE A 7 -5.07 6.03 -34.86
N SER A 8 -4.24 6.83 -35.54
CA SER A 8 -2.78 6.85 -35.31
C SER A 8 -2.43 7.30 -33.90
N ALA A 9 -3.10 8.34 -33.38
CA ALA A 9 -2.89 8.81 -32.01
C ALA A 9 -3.31 7.75 -30.99
N VAL A 10 -4.50 7.15 -31.12
CA VAL A 10 -4.98 6.07 -30.23
C VAL A 10 -4.00 4.89 -30.24
N THR A 11 -3.55 4.48 -31.42
CA THR A 11 -2.59 3.37 -31.55
C THR A 11 -1.26 3.71 -30.89
N LEU A 12 -0.78 4.94 -31.01
CA LEU A 12 0.45 5.40 -30.35
C LEU A 12 0.32 5.34 -28.82
N PHE A 13 -0.76 5.91 -28.25
CA PHE A 13 -0.98 5.88 -26.79
C PHE A 13 -1.15 4.45 -26.27
N TYR A 14 -1.90 3.61 -26.99
CA TYR A 14 -2.04 2.20 -26.63
C TYR A 14 -0.69 1.46 -26.68
N SER A 15 0.11 1.72 -27.71
CA SER A 15 1.45 1.10 -27.83
C SER A 15 2.39 1.54 -26.72
N LEU A 16 2.35 2.82 -26.31
CA LEU A 16 3.13 3.34 -25.17
C LEU A 16 2.71 2.66 -23.87
N PHE A 17 1.41 2.49 -23.63
CA PHE A 17 0.91 1.76 -22.47
C PHE A 17 1.36 0.29 -22.50
N VAL A 18 1.21 -0.40 -23.64
CA VAL A 18 1.57 -1.81 -23.77
C VAL A 18 3.06 -2.01 -23.53
N LEU A 19 3.90 -1.31 -24.28
CA LEU A 19 5.35 -1.47 -24.22
C LEU A 19 5.97 -0.90 -22.94
N GLY A 20 5.35 0.14 -22.35
CA GLY A 20 5.86 0.80 -21.16
C GLY A 20 5.44 0.14 -19.84
N PHE A 21 4.25 -0.48 -19.78
CA PHE A 21 3.74 -1.02 -18.51
C PHE A 21 2.91 -2.29 -18.63
N ALA A 22 2.07 -2.45 -19.66
CA ALA A 22 1.13 -3.58 -19.70
C ALA A 22 1.84 -4.95 -19.72
N VAL A 23 3.02 -5.02 -20.33
CA VAL A 23 3.86 -6.24 -20.33
C VAL A 23 4.24 -6.67 -18.90
N SER A 24 4.36 -5.73 -17.96
CA SER A 24 4.67 -6.01 -16.54
C SER A 24 3.59 -6.85 -15.85
N TYR A 25 2.32 -6.79 -16.30
CA TYR A 25 1.25 -7.66 -15.79
C TYR A 25 1.43 -9.13 -16.18
N GLN A 26 2.22 -9.43 -17.20
CA GLN A 26 2.56 -10.79 -17.64
C GLN A 26 3.86 -11.30 -17.00
N GLY A 27 4.50 -10.48 -16.16
CA GLY A 27 5.69 -10.88 -15.43
C GLY A 27 5.41 -11.95 -14.38
N THR A 28 6.46 -12.67 -13.99
CA THR A 28 6.44 -13.67 -12.91
C THR A 28 5.80 -13.08 -11.65
N PRO A 29 4.79 -13.74 -11.05
CA PRO A 29 4.15 -13.30 -9.81
C PRO A 29 5.17 -13.06 -8.69
N LEU A 30 4.88 -12.09 -7.82
CA LEU A 30 5.81 -11.67 -6.76
C LEU A 30 6.09 -12.81 -5.77
N GLU A 31 5.10 -13.62 -5.42
CA GLU A 31 5.25 -14.82 -4.58
C GLU A 31 6.34 -15.75 -5.10
N ASN A 32 6.36 -16.01 -6.41
CA ASN A 32 7.34 -16.90 -7.04
C ASN A 32 8.74 -16.28 -7.05
N LYS A 33 8.82 -14.95 -7.23
CA LYS A 33 10.11 -14.22 -7.17
C LYS A 33 10.70 -14.21 -5.76
N LEU A 34 9.84 -14.19 -4.74
CA LEU A 34 10.23 -14.21 -3.32
C LEU A 34 10.39 -15.62 -2.75
N GLY A 35 9.94 -16.65 -3.48
CA GLY A 35 9.93 -18.03 -2.99
C GLY A 35 8.83 -18.32 -1.95
N ILE A 36 7.85 -17.43 -1.81
CA ILE A 36 6.76 -17.54 -0.83
C ILE A 36 5.69 -18.48 -1.37
N ILE A 37 5.35 -19.52 -0.59
CA ILE A 37 4.27 -20.44 -0.96
C ILE A 37 2.96 -19.96 -0.34
N ARG A 38 2.06 -19.44 -1.18
CA ARG A 38 0.71 -19.05 -0.74
C ARG A 38 -0.11 -20.26 -0.33
N GLN A 39 -0.81 -20.13 0.79
CA GLN A 39 -1.76 -21.12 1.30
C GLN A 39 -3.04 -20.41 1.73
N ASN A 40 -4.10 -21.18 1.97
CA ASN A 40 -5.31 -20.64 2.58
C ASN A 40 -4.98 -20.10 3.98
N VAL A 41 -5.46 -18.90 4.27
CA VAL A 41 -5.23 -18.22 5.53
C VAL A 41 -6.38 -18.48 6.50
N SER A 42 -6.06 -18.95 7.69
CA SER A 42 -7.02 -19.13 8.79
C SER A 42 -7.19 -17.86 9.64
N ALA A 43 -8.28 -17.79 10.41
CA ALA A 43 -8.50 -16.70 11.36
C ALA A 43 -7.42 -16.64 12.47
N GLU A 44 -6.88 -17.81 12.86
CA GLU A 44 -5.78 -17.92 13.81
C GLU A 44 -4.49 -17.32 13.24
N GLU A 45 -4.15 -17.64 11.99
CA GLU A 45 -2.96 -17.07 11.32
C GLU A 45 -3.09 -15.55 11.12
N LEU A 46 -4.30 -15.04 10.85
CA LEU A 46 -4.58 -13.59 10.82
C LEU A 46 -4.39 -12.96 12.20
N TYR A 47 -4.84 -13.62 13.27
CA TYR A 47 -4.68 -13.16 14.64
C TYR A 47 -3.19 -13.07 15.03
N ASP A 48 -2.43 -14.13 14.76
CA ASP A 48 -1.01 -14.19 15.07
C ASP A 48 -0.21 -13.16 14.28
N THR A 49 -0.47 -13.06 12.97
CA THR A 49 0.18 -12.05 12.11
C THR A 49 -0.17 -10.63 12.55
N SER A 50 -1.43 -10.37 12.92
CA SER A 50 -1.84 -9.08 13.48
C SER A 50 -1.11 -8.77 14.79
N GLY A 51 -0.91 -9.78 15.64
CA GLY A 51 -0.15 -9.66 16.88
C GLY A 51 1.32 -9.28 16.64
N ILE A 52 1.99 -9.97 15.71
CA ILE A 52 3.38 -9.68 15.34
C ILE A 52 3.53 -8.26 14.79
N LEU A 53 2.64 -7.86 13.87
CA LEU A 53 2.62 -6.51 13.31
C LEU A 53 2.40 -5.47 14.41
N LEU A 54 1.45 -5.70 15.32
CA LEU A 54 1.15 -4.80 16.41
C LEU A 54 2.35 -4.62 17.36
N GLU A 55 3.05 -5.71 17.69
CA GLU A 55 4.26 -5.65 18.52
C GLU A 55 5.33 -4.76 17.86
N LYS A 56 5.56 -4.94 16.55
CA LYS A 56 6.50 -4.10 15.79
C LYS A 56 6.08 -2.63 15.76
N ILE A 57 4.78 -2.34 15.71
CA ILE A 57 4.27 -0.98 15.83
C ILE A 57 4.55 -0.43 17.23
N HIS A 58 4.25 -1.19 18.29
CA HIS A 58 4.49 -0.77 19.68
C HIS A 58 5.96 -0.48 19.97
N GLU A 59 6.89 -1.24 19.39
CA GLU A 59 8.34 -0.98 19.48
C GLU A 59 8.72 0.42 18.92
N LEU A 60 8.00 0.91 17.91
CA LEU A 60 8.30 2.16 17.21
C LEU A 60 7.55 3.36 17.78
N VAL A 61 6.36 3.14 18.33
CA VAL A 61 5.46 4.18 18.85
C VAL A 61 6.14 5.20 19.80
N PRO A 62 7.08 4.82 20.71
CA PRO A 62 7.79 5.79 21.54
C PRO A 62 8.63 6.82 20.77
N ASP A 63 9.06 6.50 19.55
CA ASP A 63 9.87 7.37 18.70
C ASP A 63 9.03 8.22 17.73
N ILE A 64 7.71 7.98 17.66
CA ILE A 64 6.81 8.69 16.77
C ILE A 64 6.27 9.94 17.46
N LYS A 65 6.35 11.08 16.76
CA LYS A 65 5.76 12.34 17.21
C LYS A 65 4.31 12.42 16.78
N TYR A 66 3.44 12.76 17.73
CA TYR A 66 2.01 12.96 17.51
C TYR A 66 1.63 14.40 17.79
N ARG A 67 0.67 14.94 17.04
CA ARG A 67 -0.04 16.15 17.43
C ARG A 67 -0.87 15.82 18.68
N TYR A 68 -0.97 16.77 19.61
CA TYR A 68 -1.69 16.55 20.87
C TYR A 68 -3.14 16.08 20.61
N GLY A 69 -3.49 14.90 21.14
CA GLY A 69 -4.81 14.28 20.93
C GLY A 69 -5.14 13.96 19.47
N SER A 70 -4.13 13.81 18.61
CA SER A 70 -4.30 13.71 17.16
C SER A 70 -3.21 12.83 16.53
N LEU A 71 -3.03 12.94 15.22
CA LEU A 71 -2.25 12.04 14.38
C LEU A 71 -0.75 12.20 14.52
N SER A 72 -0.02 11.18 14.10
CA SER A 72 1.41 11.31 13.90
C SER A 72 1.72 12.40 12.89
N VAL A 73 2.90 13.00 13.06
CA VAL A 73 3.42 14.00 12.14
C VAL A 73 4.62 13.39 11.43
N LYS A 74 4.58 13.43 10.10
CA LYS A 74 5.73 13.03 9.29
C LYS A 74 6.93 13.93 9.61
N PRO A 75 8.06 13.37 10.10
CA PRO A 75 9.15 14.18 10.65
C PRO A 75 10.10 14.73 9.59
N PHE A 76 9.82 14.51 8.30
CA PHE A 76 10.70 14.84 7.18
C PHE A 76 9.97 15.50 6.02
N ALA A 77 10.70 16.26 5.20
CA ALA A 77 10.19 16.86 3.96
C ALA A 77 10.08 15.81 2.83
N LEU A 78 9.49 16.19 1.69
CA LEU A 78 9.38 15.30 0.51
C LEU A 78 10.73 14.83 -0.01
N SER A 79 11.70 15.74 -0.12
CA SER A 79 13.04 15.43 -0.62
C SER A 79 13.76 14.41 0.26
N GLU A 80 13.61 14.55 1.58
CA GLU A 80 14.17 13.62 2.55
C GLU A 80 13.44 12.27 2.52
N MET A 81 12.10 12.26 2.42
CA MET A 81 11.34 11.02 2.20
C MET A 81 11.82 10.27 0.96
N ASN A 82 12.01 10.98 -0.14
CA ASN A 82 12.53 10.43 -1.39
C ASN A 82 13.93 9.83 -1.19
N ALA A 83 14.85 10.53 -0.51
CA ALA A 83 16.18 10.01 -0.23
C ALA A 83 16.13 8.73 0.62
N LEU A 84 15.31 8.73 1.68
CA LEU A 84 15.14 7.60 2.58
C LEU A 84 14.49 6.39 1.87
N LEU A 85 13.48 6.61 1.03
CA LEU A 85 12.82 5.53 0.28
C LEU A 85 13.72 4.96 -0.81
N ASN A 86 14.47 5.80 -1.54
CA ASN A 86 15.46 5.30 -2.50
C ASN A 86 16.52 4.44 -1.81
N LYS A 87 17.03 4.87 -0.64
CA LYS A 87 17.94 4.04 0.17
C LYS A 87 17.29 2.74 0.62
N SER A 88 16.03 2.78 1.05
CA SER A 88 15.28 1.59 1.49
C SER A 88 15.07 0.60 0.34
N TYR A 89 14.84 1.11 -0.88
CA TYR A 89 14.80 0.30 -2.10
C TYR A 89 16.13 -0.32 -2.46
N GLU A 90 17.24 0.37 -2.28
CA GLU A 90 18.59 -0.19 -2.49
C GLU A 90 18.87 -1.34 -1.52
N ILE A 91 18.53 -1.16 -0.24
CA ILE A 91 18.63 -2.23 0.78
C ILE A 91 17.75 -3.43 0.37
N THR A 92 16.52 -3.16 -0.06
CA THR A 92 15.57 -4.21 -0.47
C THR A 92 16.03 -4.94 -1.73
N ALA A 93 16.59 -4.22 -2.72
CA ALA A 93 17.15 -4.81 -3.94
C ALA A 93 18.40 -5.64 -3.67
N ALA A 94 19.20 -5.28 -2.66
CA ALA A 94 20.32 -6.12 -2.22
C ALA A 94 19.84 -7.47 -1.64
N LYS A 95 18.67 -7.49 -0.97
CA LYS A 95 18.04 -8.73 -0.47
C LYS A 95 17.31 -9.51 -1.58
N TYR A 96 16.70 -8.80 -2.53
CA TYR A 96 15.87 -9.36 -3.59
C TYR A 96 16.40 -8.94 -4.98
N PRO A 97 17.35 -9.68 -5.58
CA PRO A 97 18.05 -9.27 -6.79
C PRO A 97 17.19 -9.08 -8.04
N PHE A 98 15.94 -9.56 -8.04
CA PHE A 98 15.00 -9.32 -9.15
C PHE A 98 14.50 -7.86 -9.19
N LEU A 99 14.66 -7.11 -8.09
CA LEU A 99 14.19 -5.73 -7.99
C LEU A 99 15.24 -4.79 -8.60
N PRO A 100 14.90 -4.02 -9.64
CA PRO A 100 15.85 -3.12 -10.27
C PRO A 100 16.26 -1.98 -9.31
N VAL A 101 17.55 -1.69 -9.28
CA VAL A 101 18.09 -0.51 -8.59
C VAL A 101 17.81 0.72 -9.46
N LEU A 102 16.78 1.45 -9.08
CA LEU A 102 16.37 2.70 -9.70
C LEU A 102 16.34 3.77 -8.63
N ARG A 103 16.94 4.94 -8.89
CA ARG A 103 16.72 6.13 -8.06
C ARG A 103 15.69 7.02 -8.75
N SER A 104 14.53 7.16 -8.12
CA SER A 104 13.44 7.98 -8.62
C SER A 104 12.74 8.69 -7.47
N ASN A 105 12.23 9.88 -7.73
CA ASN A 105 11.57 10.71 -6.73
C ASN A 105 10.07 10.68 -6.96
N VAL A 106 9.30 10.44 -5.90
CA VAL A 106 7.87 10.72 -5.91
C VAL A 106 7.63 12.23 -5.92
N LYS A 107 6.58 12.66 -6.61
CA LYS A 107 6.14 14.05 -6.66
C LYS A 107 4.75 14.21 -6.04
N TYR A 108 4.48 15.37 -5.48
CA TYR A 108 3.14 15.68 -4.99
C TYR A 108 2.17 15.95 -6.13
N ILE A 109 0.93 15.51 -5.93
CA ILE A 109 -0.18 15.86 -6.81
C ILE A 109 -0.71 17.22 -6.36
N VAL A 110 -0.59 18.23 -7.23
CA VAL A 110 -1.02 19.61 -6.91
C VAL A 110 -2.51 19.66 -6.53
N LEU A 111 -3.34 18.85 -7.18
CA LEU A 111 -4.78 18.76 -6.94
C LEU A 111 -5.14 17.61 -5.98
N SER A 112 -4.30 17.38 -4.96
CA SER A 112 -4.45 16.28 -3.98
C SER A 112 -5.84 16.24 -3.34
N GLU A 113 -6.37 17.38 -2.91
CA GLU A 113 -7.70 17.44 -2.28
C GLU A 113 -8.83 17.02 -3.23
N PHE A 114 -8.80 17.50 -4.48
CA PHE A 114 -9.80 17.09 -5.49
C PHE A 114 -9.69 15.60 -5.80
N MET A 115 -8.47 15.07 -5.89
CA MET A 115 -8.24 13.65 -6.11
C MET A 115 -8.71 12.79 -4.94
N THR A 116 -8.72 13.29 -3.70
CA THR A 116 -9.23 12.54 -2.54
C THR A 116 -10.69 12.13 -2.69
N TYR A 117 -11.52 12.89 -3.43
CA TYR A 117 -12.89 12.48 -3.76
C TYR A 117 -12.98 11.18 -4.56
N THR A 118 -11.90 10.76 -5.22
CA THR A 118 -11.80 9.48 -5.94
C THR A 118 -11.22 8.35 -5.10
N HIS A 119 -10.83 8.62 -3.86
CA HIS A 119 -10.12 7.70 -2.96
C HIS A 119 -8.76 7.19 -3.46
N ILE A 120 -8.20 7.80 -4.50
CA ILE A 120 -6.86 7.46 -4.98
C ILE A 120 -5.81 8.16 -4.11
N SER A 121 -4.91 7.36 -3.51
CA SER A 121 -3.82 7.82 -2.63
C SER A 121 -2.54 8.14 -3.40
N GLY A 122 -2.33 7.52 -4.55
CA GLY A 122 -1.17 7.72 -5.41
C GLY A 122 -1.46 7.27 -6.84
N VAL A 123 -0.63 7.72 -7.77
CA VAL A 123 -0.70 7.32 -9.18
C VAL A 123 0.71 7.19 -9.71
N TYR A 124 1.00 6.02 -10.28
CA TYR A 124 2.11 5.86 -11.19
C TYR A 124 1.66 6.18 -12.61
N THR A 125 2.22 7.25 -13.17
CA THR A 125 1.89 7.71 -14.52
C THR A 125 2.73 6.94 -15.55
N TYR A 126 2.15 5.87 -16.11
CA TYR A 126 2.82 4.98 -17.08
C TYR A 126 3.47 5.69 -18.27
N TYR A 127 2.87 6.80 -18.73
CA TYR A 127 3.37 7.54 -19.89
C TYR A 127 4.63 8.35 -19.61
N THR A 128 4.84 8.79 -18.36
CA THR A 128 6.00 9.60 -17.97
C THR A 128 6.98 8.83 -17.09
N GLY A 129 6.57 7.67 -16.55
CA GLY A 129 7.34 6.91 -15.58
C GLY A 129 7.41 7.59 -14.21
N GLU A 130 6.56 8.58 -13.94
CA GLU A 130 6.57 9.33 -12.68
C GLU A 130 5.62 8.72 -11.65
N ALA A 131 6.11 8.58 -10.42
CA ALA A 131 5.30 8.23 -9.27
C ALA A 131 4.80 9.52 -8.59
N ASN A 132 3.51 9.60 -8.35
CA ASN A 132 2.86 10.76 -7.77
C ASN A 132 2.03 10.36 -6.55
N ILE A 133 2.06 11.17 -5.49
CA ILE A 133 1.31 10.89 -4.27
C ILE A 133 0.34 12.00 -3.91
N ASN A 134 -0.81 11.60 -3.38
CA ASN A 134 -1.82 12.47 -2.78
C ASN A 134 -1.39 12.81 -1.36
N ILE A 135 -1.10 14.09 -1.11
CA ILE A 135 -0.62 14.56 0.21
C ILE A 135 -1.72 14.95 1.19
N ASN A 136 -2.99 14.81 0.78
CA ASN A 136 -4.12 15.15 1.62
C ASN A 136 -4.42 14.04 2.64
N PHE A 137 -3.99 12.80 2.37
CA PHE A 137 -4.15 11.64 3.26
C PHE A 137 -3.37 11.82 4.59
N PRO A 138 -3.74 11.10 5.66
CA PRO A 138 -2.99 11.11 6.92
C PRO A 138 -1.49 10.83 6.74
N ASP A 139 -0.65 11.56 7.47
CA ASP A 139 0.81 11.55 7.32
C ASP A 139 1.44 10.15 7.38
N TYR A 140 0.91 9.24 8.23
CA TYR A 140 1.44 7.89 8.38
C TYR A 140 1.26 7.02 7.13
N THR A 141 0.34 7.37 6.23
CA THR A 141 0.10 6.62 4.98
C THR A 141 1.10 7.01 3.90
N LEU A 142 1.64 8.23 3.94
CA LEU A 142 2.42 8.80 2.84
C LEU A 142 3.67 7.99 2.49
N PRO A 143 4.50 7.51 3.45
CA PRO A 143 5.67 6.70 3.10
C PRO A 143 5.30 5.37 2.44
N PHE A 144 4.27 4.68 2.94
CA PHE A 144 3.78 3.42 2.36
C PHE A 144 3.25 3.63 0.94
N THR A 145 2.39 4.64 0.73
CA THR A 145 1.88 4.99 -0.61
C THR A 145 3.01 5.37 -1.55
N ALA A 146 4.00 6.16 -1.10
CA ALA A 146 5.15 6.49 -1.92
C ALA A 146 5.96 5.24 -2.31
N ALA A 147 6.19 4.32 -1.37
CA ALA A 147 6.85 3.04 -1.64
C ALA A 147 6.04 2.17 -2.61
N HIS A 148 4.70 2.19 -2.52
CA HIS A 148 3.80 1.51 -3.45
C HIS A 148 3.96 2.05 -4.88
N GLU A 149 3.83 3.36 -5.10
CA GLU A 149 3.96 3.94 -6.44
C GLU A 149 5.37 3.73 -7.02
N MET A 150 6.38 3.76 -6.16
CA MET A 150 7.75 3.41 -6.53
C MET A 150 7.92 1.92 -6.90
N SER A 151 7.03 1.02 -6.44
CA SER A 151 7.04 -0.40 -6.83
C SER A 151 6.61 -0.54 -8.29
N HIS A 152 5.60 0.22 -8.71
CA HIS A 152 5.17 0.25 -10.11
C HIS A 152 6.26 0.76 -11.05
N GLN A 153 7.04 1.78 -10.64
CA GLN A 153 8.23 2.23 -11.38
C GLN A 153 9.26 1.12 -11.63
N ARG A 154 9.23 0.05 -10.82
CA ARG A 154 10.13 -1.11 -10.89
C ARG A 154 9.48 -2.32 -11.55
N GLY A 155 8.33 -2.12 -12.20
CA GLY A 155 7.64 -3.14 -12.98
C GLY A 155 6.81 -4.12 -12.15
N ILE A 156 6.51 -3.80 -10.88
CA ILE A 156 5.54 -4.56 -10.09
C ILE A 156 4.16 -3.97 -10.39
N ALA A 157 3.43 -4.58 -11.32
CA ALA A 157 2.21 -3.97 -11.87
C ALA A 157 0.92 -4.29 -11.10
N ARG A 158 0.87 -5.42 -10.38
CA ARG A 158 -0.34 -5.83 -9.66
C ARG A 158 -0.39 -5.10 -8.31
N GLU A 159 -1.51 -4.45 -8.02
CA GLU A 159 -1.73 -3.64 -6.81
C GLU A 159 -1.38 -4.39 -5.51
N ASP A 160 -1.85 -5.62 -5.35
CA ASP A 160 -1.54 -6.43 -4.16
C ASP A 160 -0.05 -6.73 -4.01
N GLU A 161 0.65 -6.95 -5.13
CA GLU A 161 2.10 -7.17 -5.14
C GLU A 161 2.85 -5.88 -4.84
N ALA A 162 2.37 -4.73 -5.33
CA ALA A 162 2.93 -3.42 -5.05
C ALA A 162 2.74 -3.04 -3.58
N ASN A 163 1.56 -3.32 -2.98
CA ASN A 163 1.31 -3.15 -1.56
C ASN A 163 2.25 -4.01 -0.70
N PHE A 164 2.44 -5.28 -1.09
CA PHE A 164 3.34 -6.16 -0.36
C PHE A 164 4.82 -5.75 -0.51
N MET A 165 5.25 -5.32 -1.70
CA MET A 165 6.60 -4.77 -1.89
C MET A 165 6.80 -3.47 -1.10
N ALA A 166 5.81 -2.57 -1.10
CA ALA A 166 5.84 -1.35 -0.29
C ALA A 166 6.05 -1.67 1.18
N PHE A 167 5.35 -2.68 1.70
CA PHE A 167 5.56 -3.18 3.06
C PHE A 167 7.00 -3.64 3.28
N LEU A 168 7.54 -4.52 2.42
CA LEU A 168 8.93 -5.02 2.54
C LEU A 168 9.96 -3.88 2.52
N VAL A 169 9.78 -2.91 1.63
CA VAL A 169 10.65 -1.73 1.52
C VAL A 169 10.56 -0.86 2.78
N CYS A 170 9.35 -0.60 3.27
CA CYS A 170 9.14 0.21 4.45
C CYS A 170 9.75 -0.44 5.70
N ILE A 171 9.53 -1.74 5.94
CA ILE A 171 10.09 -2.43 7.12
C ILE A 171 11.61 -2.58 7.04
N GLY A 172 12.18 -2.64 5.83
CA GLY A 172 13.62 -2.64 5.60
C GLY A 172 14.29 -1.26 5.75
N SER A 173 13.50 -0.20 5.96
CA SER A 173 14.03 1.16 6.11
C SER A 173 14.78 1.34 7.43
N GLU A 174 15.89 2.08 7.39
CA GLU A 174 16.58 2.52 8.61
C GLU A 174 15.78 3.59 9.37
N ASN A 175 14.82 4.27 8.72
CA ASN A 175 14.02 5.32 9.34
C ASN A 175 12.82 4.72 10.11
N LYS A 176 12.71 5.07 11.40
CA LYS A 176 11.65 4.56 12.30
C LYS A 176 10.24 4.93 11.85
N TYR A 177 10.03 6.14 11.32
CA TYR A 177 8.72 6.59 10.86
C TYR A 177 8.28 5.87 9.58
N ILE A 178 9.22 5.59 8.66
CA ILE A 178 8.93 4.79 7.46
C ILE A 178 8.58 3.35 7.83
N ARG A 179 9.32 2.74 8.77
CA ARG A 179 8.97 1.41 9.30
C ARG A 179 7.58 1.42 9.95
N TYR A 180 7.30 2.42 10.78
CA TYR A 180 5.99 2.59 11.43
C TYR A 180 4.86 2.68 10.40
N SER A 181 5.04 3.50 9.35
CA SER A 181 4.12 3.60 8.22
C SER A 181 3.86 2.23 7.57
N GLY A 182 4.92 1.48 7.26
CA GLY A 182 4.79 0.14 6.67
C GLY A 182 4.05 -0.86 7.55
N TYR A 183 4.44 -0.96 8.82
CA TYR A 183 3.80 -1.88 9.76
C TYR A 183 2.33 -1.52 10.01
N LEU A 184 2.00 -0.23 10.18
CA LEU A 184 0.63 0.19 10.47
C LEU A 184 -0.30 -0.04 9.27
N ASN A 185 0.12 0.28 8.04
CA ASN A 185 -0.70 0.00 6.85
C ASN A 185 -0.92 -1.52 6.68
N MET A 186 0.12 -2.34 6.87
CA MET A 186 -0.04 -3.80 6.79
C MET A 186 -0.92 -4.35 7.93
N PHE A 187 -0.81 -3.79 9.14
CA PHE A 187 -1.68 -4.15 10.25
C PHE A 187 -3.15 -3.84 9.94
N GLU A 188 -3.46 -2.72 9.29
CA GLU A 188 -4.82 -2.40 8.86
C GLU A 188 -5.36 -3.41 7.83
N TYR A 189 -4.54 -3.86 6.87
CA TYR A 189 -4.91 -4.94 5.94
C TYR A 189 -5.23 -6.26 6.67
N VAL A 190 -4.30 -6.74 7.51
CA VAL A 190 -4.42 -8.05 8.17
C VAL A 190 -5.51 -8.03 9.25
N SER A 191 -5.60 -6.95 10.05
CA SER A 191 -6.64 -6.82 11.07
C SER A 191 -8.03 -6.59 10.47
N GLY A 192 -8.14 -5.91 9.32
CA GLY A 192 -9.39 -5.83 8.56
C GLY A 192 -9.86 -7.21 8.07
N ALA A 193 -8.93 -8.02 7.55
CA ALA A 193 -9.22 -9.41 7.19
C ALA A 193 -9.64 -10.25 8.43
N LEU A 194 -8.96 -10.06 9.56
CA LEU A 194 -9.32 -10.70 10.83
C LEU A 194 -10.73 -10.32 11.27
N TYR A 195 -11.12 -9.04 11.19
CA TYR A 195 -12.48 -8.60 11.52
C TYR A 195 -13.55 -9.32 10.68
N SER A 196 -13.28 -9.55 9.40
CA SER A 196 -14.17 -10.31 8.52
C SER A 196 -14.18 -11.80 8.82
N ALA A 197 -13.07 -12.36 9.31
CA ALA A 197 -12.92 -13.78 9.62
C ALA A 197 -13.48 -14.17 11.00
N ASP A 198 -13.14 -13.39 12.03
CA ASP A 198 -13.45 -13.61 13.45
C ASP A 198 -13.43 -12.27 14.19
N LYS A 199 -14.64 -11.75 14.49
CA LYS A 199 -14.82 -10.46 15.17
C LYS A 199 -14.35 -10.51 16.63
N GLU A 200 -14.49 -11.63 17.32
CA GLU A 200 -14.03 -11.75 18.70
C GLU A 200 -12.51 -11.70 18.78
N ALA A 201 -11.81 -12.40 17.88
CA ALA A 201 -10.36 -12.37 17.75
C ALA A 201 -9.85 -10.97 17.38
N TYR A 202 -10.53 -10.29 16.45
CA TYR A 202 -10.23 -8.89 16.13
C TYR A 202 -10.34 -7.98 17.35
N ASN A 203 -11.42 -8.08 18.12
CA ASN A 203 -11.61 -7.25 19.33
C ASN A 203 -10.50 -7.50 20.35
N LYS A 204 -10.03 -8.75 20.51
CA LYS A 204 -8.88 -9.07 21.38
C LYS A 204 -7.58 -8.42 20.90
N ILE A 205 -7.34 -8.30 19.59
CA ILE A 205 -6.20 -7.54 19.06
C ILE A 205 -6.39 -6.05 19.32
N LEU A 206 -7.58 -5.53 19.03
CA LEU A 206 -7.90 -4.13 19.23
C LEU A 206 -7.69 -3.72 20.69
N ASP A 207 -8.07 -4.54 21.66
CA ASP A 207 -7.85 -4.29 23.09
C ASP A 207 -6.38 -4.16 23.51
N LYS A 208 -5.46 -4.73 22.72
CA LYS A 208 -4.01 -4.60 22.93
C LYS A 208 -3.40 -3.36 22.27
N THR A 209 -4.13 -2.68 21.38
CA THR A 209 -3.59 -1.51 20.65
C THR A 209 -3.37 -0.30 21.56
N ASP A 210 -2.26 0.41 21.35
CA ASP A 210 -2.01 1.69 22.02
C ASP A 210 -3.03 2.74 21.53
N LEU A 211 -3.49 3.62 22.43
CA LEU A 211 -4.46 4.67 22.09
C LEU A 211 -4.00 5.53 20.90
N ARG A 212 -2.70 5.78 20.75
CA ARG A 212 -2.13 6.52 19.62
C ARG A 212 -2.35 5.82 18.28
N ILE A 213 -2.25 4.49 18.25
CA ILE A 213 -2.53 3.68 17.06
C ILE A 213 -4.03 3.75 16.73
N ARG A 214 -4.89 3.64 17.74
CA ARG A 214 -6.34 3.79 17.55
C ARG A 214 -6.71 5.15 16.96
N TYR A 215 -6.02 6.23 17.37
CA TYR A 215 -6.26 7.55 16.79
C TYR A 215 -5.90 7.64 15.31
N GLU A 216 -4.84 6.96 14.84
CA GLU A 216 -4.52 6.86 13.41
C GLU A 216 -5.65 6.18 12.64
N MET A 217 -6.04 4.98 13.07
CA MET A 217 -7.10 4.19 12.42
C MET A 217 -8.44 4.95 12.36
N ILE A 218 -8.81 5.61 13.46
CA ILE A 218 -10.04 6.42 13.52
C ILE A 218 -9.93 7.65 12.61
N ALA A 219 -8.79 8.30 12.56
CA ALA A 219 -8.65 9.51 11.77
C ALA A 219 -8.61 9.24 10.28
N TYR A 220 -8.10 8.09 9.83
CA TYR A 220 -8.26 7.66 8.45
C TYR A 220 -9.75 7.61 8.08
N SER A 221 -10.56 6.92 8.90
CA SER A 221 -12.01 6.86 8.71
C SER A 221 -12.66 8.24 8.72
N ARG A 222 -12.40 9.05 9.77
CA ARG A 222 -12.95 10.42 9.91
C ARG A 222 -12.53 11.37 8.81
N PHE A 223 -11.30 11.24 8.30
CA PHE A 223 -10.80 12.05 7.19
C PHE A 223 -11.66 11.83 5.94
N PHE A 224 -12.08 10.59 5.69
CA PHE A 224 -12.93 10.24 4.57
C PHE A 224 -14.41 10.60 4.74
N ASP A 225 -14.88 10.86 5.96
CA ASP A 225 -16.27 11.22 6.22
C ASP A 225 -16.75 12.38 5.34
N LYS A 226 -15.92 13.41 5.13
CA LYS A 226 -16.25 14.58 4.29
C LYS A 226 -16.16 14.32 2.78
N TYR A 227 -15.59 13.20 2.36
CA TYR A 227 -15.46 12.79 0.96
C TYR A 227 -16.52 11.76 0.54
N ARG A 228 -17.26 11.17 1.50
CA ARG A 228 -18.26 10.10 1.25
C ARG A 228 -19.43 10.49 0.34
N GLU A 229 -19.93 11.72 0.41
CA GLU A 229 -21.18 12.12 -0.28
C GLU A 229 -20.98 12.91 -1.59
N SER A 230 -19.78 12.90 -2.18
CA SER A 230 -19.54 13.65 -3.43
C SER A 230 -20.08 12.91 -4.67
N ALA A 231 -20.38 13.63 -5.75
CA ALA A 231 -20.76 13.03 -7.04
C ALA A 231 -19.70 12.09 -7.66
N ALA A 232 -18.46 12.08 -7.13
CA ALA A 232 -17.44 11.08 -7.44
C ALA A 232 -17.68 9.73 -6.73
N SER A 233 -18.73 9.62 -5.90
CA SER A 233 -19.17 8.42 -5.19
C SER A 233 -19.37 7.22 -6.11
N GLU A 234 -19.83 7.41 -7.37
CA GLU A 234 -19.98 6.30 -8.32
C GLU A 234 -18.63 5.74 -8.83
N ILE A 235 -17.62 6.61 -9.03
CA ILE A 235 -16.24 6.19 -9.39
C ILE A 235 -15.55 5.59 -8.16
N SER A 236 -15.76 6.21 -6.99
CA SER A 236 -15.34 5.67 -5.70
C SER A 236 -15.95 4.29 -5.49
N THR A 237 -17.21 4.04 -5.85
CA THR A 237 -17.82 2.71 -5.72
C THR A 237 -17.11 1.68 -6.58
N ALA A 238 -16.55 2.01 -7.75
CA ALA A 238 -15.76 1.06 -8.54
C ALA A 238 -14.34 0.81 -7.98
N VAL A 239 -13.68 1.84 -7.45
CA VAL A 239 -12.36 1.73 -6.80
C VAL A 239 -12.49 1.03 -5.44
N ASN A 240 -13.50 1.41 -4.67
CA ASN A 240 -13.87 0.82 -3.40
C ASN A 240 -14.42 -0.59 -3.61
N ASP A 241 -15.15 -0.90 -4.68
CA ASP A 241 -15.50 -2.27 -5.07
C ASP A 241 -14.25 -3.07 -5.44
N THR A 242 -13.22 -2.46 -6.03
CA THR A 242 -11.95 -3.16 -6.30
C THR A 242 -11.17 -3.40 -5.00
N PHE A 243 -11.15 -2.42 -4.09
CA PHE A 243 -10.58 -2.53 -2.75
C PHE A 243 -11.36 -3.55 -1.89
N LEU A 244 -12.68 -3.55 -1.92
CA LEU A 244 -13.57 -4.48 -1.21
C LEU A 244 -13.57 -5.88 -1.87
N LYS A 245 -13.48 -5.99 -3.21
CA LYS A 245 -13.28 -7.28 -3.91
C LYS A 245 -11.88 -7.84 -3.66
N SER A 246 -10.87 -6.98 -3.53
CA SER A 246 -9.55 -7.38 -3.04
C SER A 246 -9.59 -7.84 -1.58
N GLN A 247 -10.60 -7.42 -0.80
CA GLN A 247 -10.88 -7.92 0.56
C GLN A 247 -11.77 -9.19 0.59
N GLY A 248 -12.11 -9.74 -0.57
CA GLY A 248 -12.61 -11.10 -0.71
C GLY A 248 -14.02 -11.23 -1.32
N GLN A 249 -14.09 -11.73 -2.56
CA GLN A 249 -15.03 -12.79 -2.94
C GLN A 249 -14.74 -13.35 -4.34
N GLU A 250 -14.41 -14.66 -4.41
CA GLU A 250 -15.07 -15.64 -5.27
C GLU A 250 -15.08 -16.99 -4.53
N GLU A 251 -16.20 -17.71 -4.63
CA GLU A 251 -16.49 -18.93 -3.85
C GLU A 251 -15.51 -20.08 -4.12
N GLY A 252 -15.02 -20.71 -3.06
CA GLY A 252 -14.35 -22.02 -3.12
C GLY A 252 -13.20 -22.22 -2.12
N THR A 253 -12.46 -21.15 -1.80
CA THR A 253 -11.37 -21.10 -0.79
C THR A 253 -11.24 -19.65 -0.28
N LYS A 254 -11.24 -19.41 1.04
CA LYS A 254 -11.20 -18.03 1.59
C LYS A 254 -9.84 -17.37 1.31
N SER A 255 -9.82 -16.40 0.40
CA SER A 255 -8.70 -15.46 0.16
C SER A 255 -9.15 -14.09 0.67
N TYR A 256 -8.37 -13.47 1.56
CA TYR A 256 -8.67 -12.15 2.15
C TYR A 256 -8.00 -10.99 1.39
N GLY A 257 -7.44 -11.31 0.22
CA GLY A 257 -6.64 -10.43 -0.61
C GLY A 257 -5.22 -10.92 -0.72
N LYS A 258 -4.64 -10.80 -1.92
CA LYS A 258 -3.30 -11.35 -2.18
C LYS A 258 -2.24 -10.69 -1.28
N VAL A 259 -2.39 -9.41 -0.93
CA VAL A 259 -1.48 -8.73 0.01
C VAL A 259 -1.52 -9.36 1.42
N VAL A 260 -2.71 -9.71 1.91
CA VAL A 260 -2.89 -10.34 3.24
C VAL A 260 -2.28 -11.74 3.24
N ASP A 261 -2.57 -12.53 2.21
CA ASP A 261 -2.04 -13.88 2.09
C ASP A 261 -0.51 -13.90 2.02
N LEU A 262 0.09 -12.92 1.30
CA LEU A 262 1.54 -12.74 1.25
C LEU A 262 2.13 -12.34 2.59
N ALA A 263 1.47 -11.43 3.33
CA ALA A 263 1.94 -10.98 4.64
C ALA A 263 1.91 -12.11 5.68
N VAL A 264 0.83 -12.89 5.72
CA VAL A 264 0.71 -14.07 6.60
C VAL A 264 1.78 -15.10 6.25
N ALA A 265 1.94 -15.45 4.97
CA ALA A 265 2.94 -16.42 4.54
C ALA A 265 4.38 -15.97 4.88
N TYR A 266 4.68 -14.68 4.68
CA TYR A 266 5.99 -14.10 5.00
C TYR A 266 6.37 -14.24 6.48
N TYR A 267 5.43 -14.00 7.39
CA TYR A 267 5.71 -14.17 8.82
C TYR A 267 5.70 -15.62 9.27
N LYS A 268 4.94 -16.49 8.60
CA LYS A 268 4.95 -17.93 8.89
C LYS A 268 6.28 -18.60 8.54
N GLU A 269 6.92 -18.20 7.45
CA GLU A 269 8.26 -18.69 7.08
C GLU A 269 9.38 -18.12 7.96
N SER A 270 9.10 -17.05 8.71
CA SER A 270 10.07 -16.38 9.60
C SER A 270 10.03 -16.86 11.06
N LEU A 271 9.10 -17.78 11.40
CA LEU A 271 8.95 -18.45 12.69
C LEU A 271 9.62 -19.82 12.67
#